data_AF-A0A7V3V1Y8-F1
#
_entry.id   AF-A0A7V3V1Y8-F1
#
_cell.length_a   1.000
_cell.length_b   1.000
_cell.length_c   1.000
_cell.angle_alpha   90.00
_cell.angle_beta   90.00
_cell.angle_gamma   90.00
#
_symmetry.space_group_name_H-M   'P 1'
#
loop_
_entity.id
_entity.type
_entity.pdbx_description
1 polymer ?
#
loop_
_entity_poly.entity_id
_entity_poly.type
_entity_poly.pdbx_seq_one_letter_code
_entity_poly.pdbx_strand_id
1 'polypeptide(L)'
;KIPPASISNDQRLVAIPSKSLAGQFVCPFLNEDNNTCAIYSFRPFECQLYPFLLNLRGKKVVLTVDLNCPYIKENIHTCAFKEYLDDLITFLNSPAQINMLKDNPQILAAYEEVSEIVGLDISI
;
A
#
# COMPACT_ATOMS: atom_id res chain seq x y z
N LYS A 1 -4.55 -15.53 9.91
CA LYS A 1 -4.13 -15.84 8.52
C LYS A 1 -5.24 -15.38 7.58
N ILE A 2 -4.89 -14.87 6.40
CA ILE A 2 -5.87 -14.38 5.41
C ILE A 2 -6.56 -15.59 4.77
N PRO A 3 -7.91 -15.63 4.71
CA PRO A 3 -8.63 -16.71 4.04
C PRO A 3 -8.27 -16.80 2.54
N PRO A 4 -8.05 -18.00 1.98
CA PRO A 4 -7.73 -18.17 0.56
C PRO A 4 -8.78 -17.57 -0.38
N ALA A 5 -10.06 -17.61 0.00
CA ALA A 5 -11.15 -17.03 -0.78
C ALA A 5 -11.07 -15.50 -0.93
N SER A 6 -10.27 -14.83 -0.09
CA SER A 6 -10.04 -13.38 -0.15
C SER A 6 -8.82 -13.02 -1.00
N ILE A 7 -8.14 -13.99 -1.61
CA ILE A 7 -6.91 -13.81 -2.36
C ILE A 7 -7.13 -14.28 -3.81
N SER A 8 -6.74 -13.45 -4.79
CA SER A 8 -6.81 -13.78 -6.21
C SER A 8 -5.70 -14.74 -6.62
N ASN A 9 -5.78 -15.27 -7.85
CA ASN A 9 -4.68 -16.07 -8.42
C ASN A 9 -3.36 -15.29 -8.51
N ASP A 10 -3.43 -13.96 -8.62
CA ASP A 10 -2.27 -13.06 -8.63
C ASP A 10 -1.81 -12.68 -7.22
N GLN A 11 -2.28 -13.40 -6.19
CA GLN A 11 -1.93 -13.21 -4.78
C GLN A 11 -2.29 -11.81 -4.22
N ARG A 12 -3.37 -11.19 -4.73
CA ARG A 12 -3.88 -9.89 -4.26
C ARG A 12 -5.20 -10.04 -3.52
N LEU A 13 -5.49 -9.13 -2.60
CA LEU A 13 -6.80 -9.10 -1.95
C LEU A 13 -7.90 -8.82 -2.97
N VAL A 14 -8.96 -9.64 -2.95
CA VAL A 14 -10.13 -9.48 -3.81
C VAL A 14 -11.16 -8.59 -3.12
N ALA A 15 -11.50 -7.47 -3.76
CA ALA A 15 -12.54 -6.59 -3.26
C ALA A 15 -13.93 -7.26 -3.37
N ILE A 16 -14.80 -6.97 -2.41
CA ILE A 16 -16.17 -7.47 -2.35
C ILE A 16 -17.15 -6.31 -2.51
N PRO A 17 -18.39 -6.54 -2.98
CA PRO A 17 -19.41 -5.49 -3.01
C PRO A 17 -19.64 -4.89 -1.62
N SER A 18 -19.67 -3.56 -1.54
CA SER A 18 -20.02 -2.83 -0.32
C SER A 18 -21.48 -3.10 0.06
N LYS A 19 -21.72 -3.30 1.36
CA LYS A 19 -23.08 -3.42 1.90
C LYS A 19 -23.77 -2.06 1.99
N SER A 20 -22.98 -1.01 2.21
CA SER A 20 -23.48 0.35 2.47
C SER A 20 -23.55 1.23 1.22
N LEU A 21 -22.74 0.93 0.20
CA LEU A 21 -22.58 1.76 -1.00
C LEU A 21 -22.86 0.94 -2.27
N ALA A 22 -24.07 1.08 -2.79
CA ALA A 22 -24.51 0.37 -3.99
C ALA A 22 -23.55 0.62 -5.17
N GLY A 23 -23.09 -0.46 -5.79
CA GLY A 23 -22.17 -0.41 -6.94
C GLY A 23 -20.70 -0.15 -6.59
N GLN A 24 -20.35 -0.01 -5.31
CA GLN A 24 -18.97 0.12 -4.87
C GLN A 24 -18.41 -1.21 -4.37
N PHE A 25 -17.08 -1.32 -4.43
CA PHE A 25 -16.33 -2.47 -3.94
C PHE A 25 -15.40 -2.02 -2.80
N VAL A 26 -15.30 -2.84 -1.77
CA VAL A 26 -14.51 -2.57 -0.56
C VAL A 26 -13.60 -3.75 -0.23
N CYS A 27 -12.61 -3.50 0.63
CA CYS A 27 -11.78 -4.54 1.19
C CYS A 27 -12.64 -5.58 1.94
N PRO A 28 -12.40 -6.89 1.78
CA PRO A 28 -13.17 -7.94 2.45
C PRO A 28 -12.99 -7.96 3.98
N PHE A 29 -12.01 -7.22 4.49
CA PHE A 29 -11.76 -7.08 5.93
C PHE A 29 -12.17 -5.71 6.48
N LEU A 30 -12.79 -4.85 5.67
CA LEU A 30 -13.36 -3.59 6.14
C LEU A 30 -14.63 -3.89 6.93
N ASN A 31 -14.65 -3.46 8.18
CA ASN A 31 -15.89 -3.31 8.93
C ASN A 31 -16.51 -1.96 8.57
N GLU A 32 -17.53 -1.99 7.71
CA GLU A 32 -18.21 -0.79 7.18
C GLU A 32 -18.97 -0.01 8.28
N ASP A 33 -19.30 -0.63 9.41
CA ASP A 33 -20.05 0.03 10.49
C ASP A 33 -19.19 1.03 11.27
N ASN A 34 -17.88 0.75 11.40
CA ASN A 34 -16.97 1.56 12.21
C ASN A 34 -15.65 1.90 11.50
N ASN A 35 -15.53 1.59 10.21
CA ASN A 35 -14.36 1.84 9.37
C ASN A 35 -13.06 1.21 9.92
N THR A 36 -13.14 0.04 10.57
CA THR A 36 -11.97 -0.67 11.09
C THR A 36 -11.57 -1.87 10.22
N CYS A 37 -10.29 -2.24 10.27
CA CYS A 37 -9.79 -3.43 9.58
C CYS A 37 -9.80 -4.64 10.51
N ALA A 38 -10.53 -5.70 10.15
CA ALA A 38 -10.64 -6.93 10.93
C ALA A 38 -9.31 -7.70 11.07
N ILE A 39 -8.33 -7.41 10.21
CA ILE A 39 -7.01 -8.04 10.20
C ILE A 39 -5.88 -7.06 10.54
N TYR A 40 -6.20 -5.95 11.23
CA TYR A 40 -5.26 -4.84 11.46
C TYR A 40 -3.90 -5.27 12.04
N SER A 41 -3.89 -6.25 12.94
CA SER A 41 -2.69 -6.76 13.62
C SER A 41 -1.78 -7.65 12.76
N PHE A 42 -2.26 -8.13 11.61
CA PHE A 42 -1.48 -8.99 10.71
C PHE A 42 -1.70 -8.61 9.23
N ARG A 43 -1.85 -7.32 8.95
CA ARG A 43 -2.05 -6.78 7.60
C ARG A 43 -0.96 -7.25 6.63
N PRO A 44 -1.29 -7.44 5.34
CA PRO A 44 -0.29 -7.57 4.28
C PRO A 44 0.72 -6.43 4.32
N PHE A 45 1.93 -6.68 3.80
CA PHE A 45 3.02 -5.71 3.84
C PHE A 45 2.62 -4.36 3.23
N GLU A 46 2.03 -4.37 2.04
CA GLU A 46 1.52 -3.18 1.35
C GLU A 46 0.45 -2.44 2.15
N CYS A 47 -0.42 -3.16 2.88
CA CYS A 47 -1.44 -2.54 3.72
C CYS A 47 -0.87 -1.91 5.00
N GLN A 48 0.33 -2.31 5.44
CA GLN A 48 1.03 -1.67 6.56
C GLN A 48 1.67 -0.35 6.13
N LEU A 49 2.01 -0.21 4.85
CA LEU A 49 2.64 1.00 4.31
C LEU A 49 1.66 2.16 4.10
N TYR A 50 0.35 1.89 3.98
CA TYR A 50 -0.64 2.96 3.76
C TYR A 50 -0.50 4.09 4.80
N PRO A 51 -0.41 5.37 4.39
CA PRO A 51 -0.78 5.92 3.07
C PRO A 51 0.31 5.93 1.99
N PHE A 52 1.44 5.26 2.20
CA PHE A 52 2.49 5.08 1.21
C PHE A 52 2.22 3.85 0.33
N LEU A 53 2.43 4.01 -0.97
CA LEU A 53 2.09 3.02 -2.00
C LEU A 53 3.31 2.74 -2.88
N LEU A 54 3.63 1.45 -3.03
CA LEU A 54 4.69 0.98 -3.93
C LEU A 54 4.15 0.83 -5.35
N ASN A 55 4.65 1.68 -6.25
CA ASN A 55 4.20 1.77 -7.63
C ASN A 55 5.26 1.25 -8.60
N LEU A 56 4.88 0.43 -9.57
CA LEU A 56 5.78 -0.03 -10.63
C LEU A 56 5.57 0.82 -11.88
N ARG A 57 6.57 1.64 -12.24
CA ARG A 57 6.57 2.44 -13.46
C ARG A 57 7.68 1.97 -14.40
N GLY A 58 7.28 1.25 -15.44
CA GLY A 58 8.23 0.58 -16.32
C GLY A 58 9.03 -0.47 -15.54
N LYS A 59 10.34 -0.24 -15.36
CA LYS A 59 11.25 -1.11 -14.60
C LYS A 59 11.71 -0.51 -13.26
N LYS A 60 11.06 0.55 -12.80
CA LYS A 60 11.41 1.27 -11.57
C LYS A 60 10.30 1.15 -10.54
N VAL A 61 10.68 0.91 -9.30
CA VAL A 61 9.76 1.03 -8.16
C VAL A 61 9.79 2.47 -7.67
N VAL A 62 8.62 3.05 -7.48
CA VAL A 62 8.43 4.41 -7.00
C VAL A 62 7.59 4.35 -5.73
N LEU A 63 8.04 5.04 -4.69
CA LEU A 63 7.23 5.26 -3.50
C LEU A 63 6.34 6.49 -3.75
N THR A 64 5.04 6.27 -3.61
CA THR A 64 4.00 7.27 -3.86
C THR A 64 3.13 7.42 -2.62
N VAL A 65 2.33 8.47 -2.55
CA VAL A 65 1.33 8.67 -1.48
C VAL A 65 -0.06 8.82 -2.04
N ASP A 66 -1.04 8.33 -1.27
CA ASP A 66 -2.45 8.55 -1.56
C ASP A 66 -2.88 9.97 -1.18
N LEU A 67 -3.19 10.78 -2.19
CA LEU A 67 -3.66 12.16 -1.99
C LEU A 67 -5.08 12.25 -1.45
N ASN A 68 -5.85 11.17 -1.44
CA ASN A 68 -7.18 11.14 -0.83
C ASN A 68 -7.09 10.99 0.70
N CYS A 69 -5.95 10.55 1.23
CA CYS A 69 -5.74 10.37 2.66
C CYS A 69 -5.66 11.72 3.41
N PRO A 70 -6.52 11.98 4.42
CA PRO A 70 -6.46 13.21 5.21
C PRO A 70 -5.11 13.41 5.91
N TYR A 71 -4.51 12.32 6.42
CA TYR A 71 -3.20 12.36 7.06
C TYR A 71 -2.13 12.94 6.12
N ILE A 72 -2.11 12.52 4.85
CA ILE A 72 -1.16 13.06 3.86
C ILE A 72 -1.40 14.55 3.66
N LYS A 73 -2.64 14.98 3.43
CA LYS A 73 -2.99 16.39 3.20
C LYS A 73 -2.53 17.30 4.35
N GLU A 74 -2.65 16.82 5.58
CA GLU A 74 -2.31 17.58 6.78
C GLU A 74 -0.81 17.57 7.08
N ASN A 75 -0.09 16.48 6.74
CA ASN A 75 1.26 16.24 7.26
C ASN A 75 2.38 16.29 6.22
N ILE A 76 2.09 16.24 4.91
CA ILE A 76 3.09 16.09 3.84
C ILE A 76 4.21 17.15 3.85
N HIS A 77 3.93 18.35 4.37
CA HIS A 77 4.91 19.45 4.45
C HIS A 77 5.62 19.57 5.79
N THR A 78 5.31 18.72 6.77
CA THR A 78 5.91 18.75 8.11
C THR A 78 7.30 18.11 8.13
N CYS A 79 8.13 18.48 9.12
CA CYS A 79 9.43 17.83 9.31
C CYS A 79 9.29 16.37 9.71
N ALA A 80 8.35 16.04 10.60
CA ALA A 80 8.12 14.67 11.05
C ALA A 80 7.75 13.73 9.90
N PHE A 81 6.97 14.20 8.92
CA PHE A 81 6.66 13.42 7.73
C PHE A 81 7.90 13.15 6.88
N LYS A 82 8.79 14.15 6.72
CA LYS A 82 10.05 13.99 5.99
C LYS A 82 11.00 13.01 6.67
N GLU A 83 11.15 13.12 7.99
CA GLU A 83 11.98 12.19 8.78
C GLU A 83 11.46 10.74 8.65
N TYR A 84 10.15 10.53 8.80
CA TYR A 84 9.55 9.22 8.60
C TYR A 84 9.75 8.69 7.17
N LEU A 85 9.64 9.57 6.17
CA LEU A 85 9.88 9.23 4.78
C LEU A 85 11.32 8.77 4.56
N ASP A 86 12.31 9.45 5.14
CA ASP A 86 13.73 9.08 5.03
C ASP A 86 14.01 7.70 5.68
N ASP A 87 13.43 7.43 6.84
CA ASP A 87 13.50 6.12 7.50
C ASP A 87 12.85 5.03 6.64
N LEU A 88 11.69 5.33 6.06
CA LEU A 88 10.95 4.39 5.20
C LEU A 88 11.73 4.08 3.92
N ILE A 89 12.33 5.09 3.28
CA ILE A 89 13.20 4.92 2.10
C ILE A 89 14.39 4.02 2.45
N THR A 90 15.02 4.27 3.59
CA THR A 90 16.16 3.48 4.08
C THR A 90 15.75 2.01 4.31
N PHE A 91 14.59 1.79 4.94
CA PHE A 91 14.05 0.46 5.16
C PHE A 91 13.74 -0.27 3.84
N LEU A 92 13.05 0.39 2.91
CA LEU A 92 12.65 -0.23 1.63
C LEU A 92 13.85 -0.53 0.71
N ASN A 93 14.93 0.24 0.81
CA ASN A 93 16.17 0.01 0.06
C ASN A 93 17.14 -0.96 0.76
N SER A 94 16.78 -1.52 1.92
CA SER A 94 17.62 -2.54 2.55
C SER A 94 17.61 -3.84 1.73
N PRO A 95 18.71 -4.62 1.72
CA PRO A 95 18.80 -5.86 0.95
C PRO A 95 17.67 -6.85 1.21
N ALA A 96 17.18 -6.93 2.45
CA ALA A 96 16.08 -7.83 2.82
C ALA A 96 14.77 -7.41 2.14
N GLN A 97 14.44 -6.12 2.15
CA GLN A 97 13.23 -5.59 1.53
C GLN A 97 13.33 -5.66 0.00
N ILE A 98 14.50 -5.37 -0.57
CA ILE A 98 14.73 -5.51 -2.02
C ILE A 98 14.49 -6.95 -2.48
N ASN A 99 15.06 -7.94 -1.80
CA ASN A 99 14.86 -9.34 -2.16
C ASN A 99 13.38 -9.75 -2.02
N MET A 100 12.73 -9.35 -0.91
CA MET A 100 11.32 -9.64 -0.70
C MET A 100 10.43 -9.01 -1.78
N LEU A 101 10.70 -7.79 -2.25
CA LEU A 101 9.96 -7.15 -3.33
C LEU A 101 10.20 -7.81 -4.70
N LYS A 102 11.43 -8.29 -4.97
CA LYS A 102 11.75 -9.05 -6.17
C LYS A 102 11.05 -10.41 -6.21
N ASP A 103 10.97 -11.08 -5.06
CA ASP A 103 10.32 -12.38 -4.93
C ASP A 103 8.78 -12.26 -4.91
N ASN A 104 8.24 -11.06 -4.66
CA ASN A 104 6.81 -10.79 -4.55
C ASN A 104 6.36 -9.58 -5.40
N PRO A 105 6.53 -9.62 -6.74
CA PRO A 105 6.23 -8.49 -7.62
C PRO A 105 4.74 -8.09 -7.61
N GLN A 106 3.83 -8.96 -7.19
CA GLN A 106 2.40 -8.67 -7.06
C GLN A 106 2.08 -7.53 -6.08
N ILE A 107 2.98 -7.28 -5.11
CA ILE A 107 2.90 -6.20 -4.12
C ILE A 107 2.98 -4.84 -4.82
N LEU A 108 3.67 -4.79 -5.96
CA LEU A 108 3.84 -3.59 -6.76
C LEU A 108 2.62 -3.42 -7.65
N ALA A 109 1.89 -2.32 -7.47
CA ALA A 109 0.68 -2.04 -8.23
C ALA A 109 0.83 -0.74 -9.02
N ALA A 110 0.21 -0.70 -10.20
CA ALA A 110 0.15 0.52 -11.00
C ALA A 110 -1.02 1.37 -10.53
N TYR A 111 -0.80 2.21 -9.52
CA TYR A 111 -1.83 3.12 -9.02
C TYR A 111 -1.93 4.35 -9.93
N GLU A 112 -3.15 4.61 -10.41
CA GLU A 112 -3.57 5.88 -11.03
C GLU A 112 -4.12 6.78 -9.90
N GLU A 113 -3.90 8.10 -9.94
CA GLU A 113 -4.26 9.08 -8.87
C GLU A 113 -3.35 9.16 -7.62
N VAL A 114 -2.05 8.86 -7.77
CA VAL A 114 -1.05 9.02 -6.69
C VAL A 114 -0.05 10.13 -6.99
N SER A 115 0.51 10.75 -5.93
CA SER A 115 1.65 11.66 -6.08
C SER A 115 2.96 10.89 -5.92
N GLU A 116 3.86 11.06 -6.88
CA GLU A 116 5.23 10.55 -6.76
C GLU A 116 5.99 11.34 -5.71
N ILE A 117 6.53 10.63 -4.73
CA ILE A 117 7.34 11.23 -3.68
C ILE A 117 8.82 10.98 -3.98
N VAL A 118 9.19 9.74 -4.30
CA VAL A 118 10.58 9.36 -4.54
C VAL A 118 10.70 8.07 -5.34
N GLY A 119 11.72 7.97 -6.19
CA GLY A 119 12.12 6.70 -6.81
C GLY A 119 12.93 5.85 -5.82
N LEU A 120 12.66 4.55 -5.76
CA LEU A 120 13.46 3.61 -4.97
C LEU A 120 14.57 3.00 -5.84
N ASP A 121 15.71 2.67 -5.23
CA ASP A 121 16.87 2.08 -5.91
C ASP A 121 16.69 0.56 -6.12
N ILE A 122 15.51 0.19 -6.62
CA ILE A 122 15.09 -1.18 -6.84
C ILE A 122 15.04 -1.42 -8.35
N SER A 123 15.96 -2.25 -8.83
CA SER A 123 15.95 -2.77 -10.20
C SER A 123 15.19 -4.09 -10.23
N ILE A 124 14.09 -4.15 -10.99
CA ILE A 124 13.27 -5.36 -11.21
C ILE A 124 13.50 -5.89 -12.62
#